data_AF-A0A3D8T733-F1
#
_entry.id   AF-A0A3D8T733-F1
#
_cell.length_a   1.000
_cell.length_b   1.000
_cell.length_c   1.000
_cell.angle_alpha   90.00
_cell.angle_beta   90.00
_cell.angle_gamma   90.00
#
_symmetry.space_group_name_H-M   'P 1'
#
loop_
_entity.id
_entity.type
_entity.pdbx_description
1 polymer ?
#
loop_
_entity_poly.entity_id
_entity_poly.type
_entity_poly.pdbx_seq_one_letter_code
_entity_poly.pdbx_strand_id
1 'polypeptide(L)'
;MVRAVTREVRDLNKDADNIIQSISGSFNPTADPATSCTLLVDHLCMRRNKRCLLAYHRTRTDKLEEMVWNGKDVVDIAAQQSRGSENTGEELGNGEGNTSSLSPEEEEYVRQYSDLLAAYKGQWTDIDLTGSLEPPRDLFIDVRVLKNAGEIQTEYGTINLTKNSQFYVRQGDVERLISQGYLQKLS
;
A
#
# COMPACT_ATOMS: atom_id res chain seq x y z
N MET A 1 -18.18 3.99 1.84
CA MET A 1 -18.05 5.39 1.39
C MET A 1 -17.83 5.51 -0.12
N VAL A 2 -16.74 4.97 -0.70
CA VAL A 2 -16.46 5.07 -2.16
C VAL A 2 -17.64 4.60 -3.03
N ARG A 3 -18.24 3.45 -2.69
CA ARG A 3 -19.43 2.92 -3.40
C ARG A 3 -20.66 3.84 -3.38
N ALA A 4 -20.79 4.70 -2.36
CA ALA A 4 -21.91 5.65 -2.29
C ALA A 4 -21.67 6.82 -3.24
N VAL A 5 -20.46 7.40 -3.22
CA VAL A 5 -20.07 8.49 -4.13
C VAL A 5 -20.12 8.04 -5.59
N THR A 6 -19.73 6.80 -5.91
CA THR A 6 -19.84 6.29 -7.29
C THR A 6 -21.27 6.06 -7.74
N ARG A 7 -22.20 5.72 -6.85
CA ARG A 7 -23.63 5.68 -7.17
C ARG A 7 -24.16 7.08 -7.40
N GLU A 8 -23.88 8.02 -6.50
CA GLU A 8 -24.27 9.43 -6.64
C GLU A 8 -23.81 10.04 -7.96
N VAL A 9 -22.55 9.82 -8.37
CA VAL A 9 -22.04 10.30 -9.67
C VAL A 9 -22.79 9.68 -10.84
N ARG A 10 -23.18 8.40 -10.76
CA ARG A 10 -23.97 7.74 -11.82
C ARG A 10 -25.39 8.28 -11.87
N ASP A 11 -25.98 8.55 -10.72
CA ASP A 11 -27.33 9.11 -10.62
C ASP A 11 -27.35 10.54 -11.20
N LEU A 12 -26.40 11.40 -10.80
CA LEU A 12 -26.23 12.75 -11.39
C LEU A 12 -25.99 12.71 -12.90
N ASN A 13 -25.19 11.76 -13.39
CA ASN A 13 -24.96 11.63 -14.83
C ASN A 13 -26.23 11.21 -15.57
N LYS A 14 -27.03 10.29 -14.98
CA LYS A 14 -28.31 9.87 -15.56
C LYS A 14 -29.30 11.03 -15.62
N ASP A 15 -29.35 11.86 -14.59
CA ASP A 15 -30.23 13.04 -14.55
C ASP A 15 -29.81 14.08 -15.60
N ALA A 16 -28.52 14.35 -15.73
CA ALA A 16 -27.99 15.21 -16.78
C ALA A 16 -28.30 14.67 -18.19
N ASP A 17 -28.14 13.36 -18.42
CA ASP A 17 -28.44 12.71 -19.69
C ASP A 17 -29.94 12.81 -20.04
N ASN A 18 -30.84 12.63 -19.07
CA ASN A 18 -32.28 12.79 -19.27
C ASN A 18 -32.64 14.23 -19.68
N ILE A 19 -32.03 15.22 -19.03
CA ILE A 19 -32.21 16.64 -19.36
C ILE A 19 -31.71 16.91 -20.79
N ILE A 20 -30.51 16.42 -21.14
CA ILE A 20 -29.92 16.60 -22.47
C ILE A 20 -30.80 15.96 -23.56
N GLN A 21 -31.32 14.76 -23.31
CA GLN A 21 -32.22 14.08 -24.26
C GLN A 21 -33.51 14.85 -24.51
N SER A 22 -34.07 15.50 -23.48
CA SER A 22 -35.27 16.34 -23.62
C SER A 22 -35.06 17.57 -24.51
N ILE A 23 -33.81 18.03 -24.66
CA ILE A 23 -33.45 19.32 -25.30
C ILE A 23 -33.15 19.16 -26.81
N SER A 24 -33.34 17.97 -27.38
CA SER A 24 -32.99 17.60 -28.76
C SER A 24 -33.04 18.73 -29.82
N GLY A 25 -31.87 19.29 -30.13
CA GLY A 25 -31.58 19.96 -31.40
C GLY A 25 -31.23 21.46 -31.35
N SER A 26 -31.76 22.25 -30.42
CA SER A 26 -31.42 23.68 -30.32
C SER A 26 -31.47 24.16 -28.87
N PHE A 27 -30.35 24.01 -28.18
CA PHE A 27 -30.18 24.59 -26.85
C PHE A 27 -29.70 26.03 -27.00
N ASN A 28 -30.53 26.99 -26.59
CA ASN A 28 -30.11 28.38 -26.44
C ASN A 28 -29.97 28.71 -24.96
N PRO A 29 -28.74 28.86 -24.42
CA PRO A 29 -28.50 29.12 -23.00
C PRO A 29 -29.21 30.38 -22.47
N THR A 30 -29.45 31.35 -23.34
CA THR A 30 -30.14 32.61 -22.99
C THR A 30 -31.65 32.44 -22.90
N ALA A 31 -32.21 31.46 -23.61
CA ALA A 31 -33.66 31.18 -23.61
C ALA A 31 -34.09 30.37 -22.39
N ASP A 32 -33.21 29.52 -21.86
CA ASP A 32 -33.44 28.78 -20.61
C ASP A 32 -32.20 28.78 -19.70
N PRO A 33 -32.01 29.88 -18.93
CA PRO A 33 -30.93 30.00 -17.96
C PRO A 33 -31.03 28.99 -16.81
N ALA A 34 -32.24 28.52 -16.47
CA ALA A 34 -32.46 27.60 -15.36
C ALA A 34 -31.86 26.23 -15.69
N THR A 35 -32.19 25.68 -16.85
CA THR A 35 -31.64 24.39 -17.30
C THR A 35 -30.14 24.46 -17.54
N SER A 36 -29.64 25.58 -18.06
CA SER A 36 -28.20 25.84 -18.22
C SER A 36 -27.46 25.78 -16.87
N CYS A 37 -28.03 26.40 -15.84
CA CYS A 37 -27.47 26.40 -14.49
C CYS A 37 -27.47 25.00 -13.89
N THR A 38 -28.58 24.26 -14.00
CA THR A 38 -28.69 22.88 -13.50
C THR A 38 -27.62 21.98 -14.11
N LEU A 39 -27.51 21.96 -15.45
CA LEU A 39 -26.49 21.16 -16.14
C LEU A 39 -25.06 21.54 -15.73
N LEU A 40 -24.80 22.85 -15.52
CA LEU A 40 -23.50 23.32 -15.06
C LEU A 40 -23.21 22.85 -13.63
N VAL A 41 -24.18 22.97 -12.72
CA VAL A 41 -24.03 22.53 -11.33
C VAL A 41 -23.80 21.03 -11.28
N ASP A 42 -24.60 20.23 -11.99
CA ASP A 42 -24.43 18.77 -12.07
C ASP A 42 -23.04 18.40 -12.59
N HIS A 43 -22.59 19.06 -13.65
CA HIS A 43 -21.25 18.87 -14.20
C HIS A 43 -20.14 19.20 -13.18
N LEU A 44 -20.27 20.32 -12.47
CA LEU A 44 -19.30 20.73 -11.45
C LEU A 44 -19.29 19.77 -10.25
N CYS A 45 -20.46 19.29 -9.82
CA CYS A 45 -20.63 18.31 -8.75
C CYS A 45 -19.98 16.96 -9.13
N MET A 46 -20.24 16.45 -10.34
CA MET A 46 -19.59 15.24 -10.85
C MET A 46 -18.06 15.38 -10.90
N ARG A 47 -17.55 16.53 -11.38
CA ARG A 47 -16.10 16.82 -11.40
C ARG A 47 -15.48 16.90 -10.02
N ARG A 48 -16.19 17.49 -9.05
CA ARG A 48 -15.76 17.53 -7.65
C ARG A 48 -15.63 16.12 -7.08
N ASN A 49 -16.66 15.29 -7.24
CA ASN A 49 -16.68 13.92 -6.75
C ASN A 49 -15.57 13.08 -7.41
N LYS A 50 -15.38 13.20 -8.73
CA LYS A 50 -14.27 12.55 -9.44
C LYS A 50 -12.91 12.98 -8.89
N ARG A 51 -12.69 14.28 -8.65
CA ARG A 51 -11.42 14.80 -8.12
C ARG A 51 -11.13 14.27 -6.72
N CYS A 52 -12.13 14.24 -5.83
CA CYS A 52 -11.98 13.70 -4.48
C CYS A 52 -11.66 12.20 -4.50
N LEU A 53 -12.34 11.41 -5.35
CA LEU A 53 -12.06 9.98 -5.50
C LEU A 53 -10.64 9.73 -6.03
N LEU A 54 -10.22 10.46 -7.06
CA LEU A 54 -8.85 10.32 -7.60
C LEU A 54 -7.79 10.72 -6.57
N ALA A 55 -8.02 11.79 -5.80
CA ALA A 55 -7.10 12.19 -4.74
C ALA A 55 -7.00 11.13 -3.63
N TYR A 56 -8.14 10.55 -3.22
CA TYR A 56 -8.18 9.45 -2.25
C TYR A 56 -7.40 8.23 -2.75
N HIS A 57 -7.71 7.75 -3.95
CA HIS A 57 -7.03 6.59 -4.52
C HIS A 57 -5.54 6.87 -4.75
N ARG A 58 -5.16 8.05 -5.24
CA ARG A 58 -3.74 8.40 -5.43
C ARG A 58 -2.97 8.38 -4.12
N THR A 59 -3.48 9.05 -3.08
CA THR A 59 -2.83 9.09 -1.76
C THR A 59 -2.69 7.69 -1.17
N ARG A 60 -3.69 6.84 -1.39
CA ARG A 60 -3.66 5.46 -0.91
C ARG A 60 -2.65 4.62 -1.70
N THR A 61 -2.62 4.74 -3.02
CA THR A 61 -1.63 4.08 -3.88
C THR A 61 -0.21 4.53 -3.55
N ASP A 62 0.03 5.82 -3.32
CA ASP A 62 1.34 6.34 -2.89
C ASP A 62 1.84 5.63 -1.62
N LYS A 63 0.92 5.37 -0.67
CA LYS A 63 1.26 4.64 0.55
C LYS A 63 1.52 3.16 0.31
N LEU A 64 0.82 2.53 -0.61
CA LEU A 64 1.06 1.13 -0.97
C LEU A 64 2.41 0.98 -1.69
N GLU A 65 2.71 1.86 -2.64
CA GLU A 65 4.02 1.90 -3.31
C GLU A 65 5.14 2.10 -2.27
N GLU A 66 5.00 3.05 -1.35
CA GLU A 66 5.95 3.27 -0.24
C GLU A 66 6.18 2.00 0.59
N MET A 67 5.14 1.21 0.88
CA MET A 67 5.28 -0.07 1.60
C MET A 67 6.07 -1.11 0.79
N VAL A 68 5.82 -1.21 -0.52
CA VAL A 68 6.56 -2.11 -1.43
C VAL A 68 8.04 -1.72 -1.48
N TRP A 69 8.35 -0.43 -1.58
CA TRP A 69 9.73 0.07 -1.58
C TRP A 69 10.47 -0.18 -0.26
N ASN A 70 9.74 -0.17 0.87
CA ASN A 70 10.30 -0.51 2.17
C ASN A 70 10.48 -2.04 2.39
N GLY A 71 10.23 -2.86 1.37
CA GLY A 71 10.38 -4.31 1.45
C GLY A 71 9.37 -5.00 2.37
N LYS A 72 8.28 -4.30 2.74
CA LYS A 72 7.15 -4.92 3.44
C LYS A 72 6.33 -5.66 2.40
N ASP A 73 6.27 -6.98 2.54
CA ASP A 73 5.35 -7.75 1.71
C ASP A 73 3.91 -7.46 2.17
N VAL A 74 3.26 -6.56 1.44
CA VAL A 74 1.90 -6.09 1.69
C VAL A 74 0.91 -7.26 1.66
N VAL A 75 1.20 -8.31 0.88
CA VAL A 75 0.39 -9.52 0.77
C VAL A 75 0.54 -10.39 2.02
N ASP A 76 1.76 -10.55 2.53
CA ASP A 76 2.00 -11.23 3.81
C ASP A 76 1.40 -10.46 4.99
N ILE A 77 1.36 -9.13 4.95
CA ILE A 77 0.67 -8.32 5.99
C ILE A 77 -0.84 -8.59 5.96
N ALA A 78 -1.46 -8.63 4.77
CA ALA A 78 -2.87 -8.98 4.64
C ALA A 78 -3.17 -10.43 5.07
N ALA A 79 -2.26 -11.37 4.77
CA ALA A 79 -2.36 -12.77 5.18
C ALA A 79 -2.09 -13.00 6.68
N GLN A 80 -1.16 -12.27 7.29
CA GLN A 80 -0.91 -12.32 8.74
C GLN A 80 -2.05 -11.68 9.53
N GLN A 81 -2.69 -10.64 9.00
CA GLN A 81 -3.91 -10.06 9.58
C GLN A 81 -5.07 -11.07 9.62
N SER A 82 -5.19 -11.96 8.63
CA SER A 82 -6.20 -13.02 8.64
C SER A 82 -5.83 -14.24 9.50
N ARG A 83 -4.54 -14.54 9.68
CA ARG A 83 -4.04 -15.68 10.49
C ARG A 83 -3.79 -15.36 11.97
N GLY A 84 -3.82 -14.10 12.38
CA GLY A 84 -3.56 -13.67 13.76
C GLY A 84 -4.66 -13.99 14.78
N SER A 85 -5.76 -14.67 14.39
CA SER A 85 -6.93 -14.88 15.25
C SER A 85 -6.96 -16.22 16.01
N GLU A 86 -5.94 -17.08 15.93
CA GLU A 86 -6.02 -18.42 16.52
C GLU A 86 -5.04 -18.77 17.65
N ASN A 87 -4.12 -17.91 18.13
CA ASN A 87 -3.15 -18.43 19.10
C ASN A 87 -2.48 -17.50 20.12
N THR A 88 -3.20 -16.59 20.77
CA THR A 88 -2.79 -16.11 22.11
C THR A 88 -3.99 -15.57 22.88
N GLY A 89 -4.34 -16.28 23.96
CA GLY A 89 -5.25 -15.78 24.98
C GLY A 89 -4.57 -14.76 25.89
N GLU A 90 -5.43 -13.90 26.44
CA GLU A 90 -5.25 -13.03 27.62
C GLU A 90 -4.67 -11.61 27.41
N GLU A 91 -5.65 -10.70 27.38
CA GLU A 91 -5.80 -9.49 28.19
C GLU A 91 -5.14 -8.14 27.79
N LEU A 92 -6.07 -7.19 27.58
CA LEU A 92 -6.03 -5.74 27.81
C LEU A 92 -5.54 -4.82 26.69
N GLY A 93 -6.52 -4.23 25.97
CA GLY A 93 -6.42 -2.85 25.49
C GLY A 93 -6.77 -2.60 24.02
N ASN A 94 -8.06 -2.40 23.74
CA ASN A 94 -8.63 -1.55 22.67
C ASN A 94 -7.82 -1.38 21.36
N GLY A 95 -8.19 -2.12 20.32
CA GLY A 95 -7.75 -1.88 18.94
C GLY A 95 -8.76 -2.45 17.94
N GLU A 96 -9.76 -1.65 17.59
CA GLU A 96 -10.78 -1.96 16.59
C GLU A 96 -10.16 -2.32 15.23
N GLY A 97 -10.57 -3.45 14.65
CA GLY A 97 -10.68 -3.61 13.20
C GLY A 97 -9.43 -4.07 12.42
N ASN A 98 -8.87 -5.24 12.72
CA ASN A 98 -7.84 -5.87 11.89
C ASN A 98 -8.43 -6.77 10.77
N THR A 99 -9.42 -6.25 10.04
CA THR A 99 -9.88 -6.85 8.78
C THR A 99 -9.06 -6.24 7.65
N SER A 100 -8.46 -7.03 6.76
CA SER A 100 -7.69 -6.57 5.60
C SER A 100 -8.31 -5.31 5.00
N SER A 101 -7.63 -4.17 5.17
CA SER A 101 -8.15 -2.87 4.71
C SER A 101 -7.98 -2.67 3.21
N LEU A 102 -7.42 -3.67 2.51
CA LEU A 102 -7.14 -3.69 1.09
C LEU A 102 -8.33 -4.26 0.32
N SER A 103 -8.71 -3.60 -0.77
CA SER A 103 -9.65 -4.18 -1.72
C SER A 103 -8.93 -5.19 -2.64
N PRO A 104 -9.62 -6.21 -3.18
CA PRO A 104 -9.02 -7.16 -4.11
C PRO A 104 -8.34 -6.50 -5.32
N GLU A 105 -8.90 -5.38 -5.79
CA GLU A 105 -8.32 -4.61 -6.89
C GLU A 105 -6.99 -3.95 -6.51
N GLU A 106 -6.80 -3.62 -5.23
CA GLU A 106 -5.56 -3.05 -4.71
C GLU A 106 -4.51 -4.12 -4.48
N GLU A 107 -4.91 -5.32 -4.03
CA GLU A 107 -4.00 -6.47 -3.91
C GLU A 107 -3.41 -6.85 -5.28
N GLU A 108 -4.24 -6.88 -6.32
CA GLU A 108 -3.78 -7.17 -7.68
C GLU A 108 -2.88 -6.05 -8.22
N TYR A 109 -3.21 -4.78 -7.94
CA TYR A 109 -2.34 -3.65 -8.29
C TYR A 109 -0.97 -3.76 -7.63
N VAL A 110 -0.92 -4.07 -6.33
CA VAL A 110 0.34 -4.22 -5.59
C VAL A 110 1.15 -5.40 -6.11
N ARG A 111 0.50 -6.52 -6.45
CA ARG A 111 1.17 -7.67 -7.08
C ARG A 111 1.84 -7.26 -8.39
N GLN A 112 1.10 -6.62 -9.30
CA GLN A 112 1.62 -6.15 -10.58
C GLN A 112 2.75 -5.13 -10.41
N TYR A 113 2.63 -4.23 -9.44
CA TYR A 113 3.68 -3.25 -9.12
C TYR A 113 4.94 -3.92 -8.57
N SER A 114 4.80 -4.92 -7.70
CA SER A 114 5.92 -5.71 -7.20
C SER A 114 6.61 -6.48 -8.32
N ASP A 115 5.85 -7.07 -9.25
CA ASP A 115 6.41 -7.75 -10.42
C ASP A 115 7.16 -6.78 -11.34
N LEU A 116 6.61 -5.57 -11.55
CA LEU A 116 7.28 -4.51 -12.31
C LEU A 116 8.59 -4.07 -11.63
N LEU A 117 8.56 -3.92 -10.30
CA LEU A 117 9.75 -3.58 -9.52
C LEU A 117 10.80 -4.69 -9.57
N ALA A 118 10.38 -5.95 -9.48
CA ALA A 118 11.27 -7.10 -9.61
C ALA A 118 11.92 -7.16 -11.02
N ALA A 119 11.14 -6.91 -12.07
CA ALA A 119 11.66 -6.82 -13.44
C ALA A 119 12.66 -5.67 -13.60
N TYR A 120 12.41 -4.52 -12.94
CA TYR A 120 13.33 -3.39 -12.94
C TYR A 120 14.63 -3.69 -12.18
N LYS A 121 14.53 -4.31 -11.00
CA LYS A 121 15.68 -4.79 -10.22
C LYS A 121 16.50 -5.84 -10.95
N GLY A 122 15.86 -6.70 -11.74
CA GLY A 122 16.55 -7.74 -12.51
C GLY A 122 17.58 -7.19 -13.51
N GLN A 123 17.48 -5.91 -13.90
CA GLN A 123 18.49 -5.26 -14.73
C GLN A 123 19.78 -4.91 -13.95
N TRP A 124 19.69 -4.76 -12.63
CA TRP A 124 20.77 -4.33 -11.75
C TRP A 124 20.98 -5.35 -10.64
N THR A 125 21.74 -6.41 -10.92
CA THR A 125 22.00 -7.50 -9.95
C THR A 125 22.89 -7.08 -8.78
N ASP A 126 23.69 -6.03 -8.99
CA ASP A 126 24.72 -5.61 -8.04
C ASP A 126 24.22 -4.52 -7.07
N ILE A 127 23.01 -4.01 -7.28
CA ILE A 127 22.44 -2.88 -6.54
C ILE A 127 21.06 -3.26 -6.04
N ASP A 128 20.90 -3.34 -4.71
CA ASP A 128 19.57 -3.45 -4.12
C ASP A 128 18.91 -2.06 -4.01
N LEU A 129 17.91 -1.83 -4.86
CA LEU A 129 17.14 -0.59 -4.88
C LEU A 129 16.15 -0.44 -3.70
N THR A 130 15.91 -1.51 -2.94
CA THR A 130 15.05 -1.48 -1.73
C THR A 130 15.84 -1.61 -0.42
N GLY A 131 17.16 -1.46 -0.50
CA GLY A 131 18.02 -1.42 0.67
C GLY A 131 17.78 -0.17 1.53
N SER A 132 18.48 -0.10 2.67
CA SER A 132 18.44 1.04 3.55
C SER A 132 18.93 2.32 2.86
N LEU A 133 18.21 3.42 3.09
CA LEU A 133 18.65 4.76 2.68
C LEU A 133 19.70 5.33 3.66
N GLU A 134 19.89 4.71 4.83
CA GLU A 134 20.89 5.13 5.80
C GLU A 134 22.26 4.55 5.46
N PRO A 135 23.31 5.38 5.31
CA PRO A 135 24.63 4.89 4.99
C PRO A 135 25.20 4.05 6.14
N PRO A 136 25.85 2.91 5.85
CA PRO A 136 26.46 2.07 6.86
C PRO A 136 27.63 2.80 7.52
N ARG A 137 27.66 2.79 8.86
CA ARG A 137 28.78 3.35 9.65
C ARG A 137 29.95 2.37 9.76
N ASP A 138 29.61 1.10 9.94
CA ASP A 138 30.57 0.01 10.17
C ASP A 138 30.16 -1.20 9.31
N LEU A 139 31.16 -1.93 8.80
CA LEU A 139 30.93 -3.11 7.97
C LEU A 139 30.29 -4.26 8.77
N PHE A 140 30.62 -4.35 10.06
CA PHE A 140 30.14 -5.38 10.98
C PHE A 140 29.33 -4.74 12.11
N ILE A 141 28.29 -5.43 12.53
CA ILE A 141 27.38 -4.99 13.58
C ILE A 141 27.07 -6.12 14.55
N ASP A 142 26.87 -5.77 15.82
CA ASP A 142 26.32 -6.68 16.82
C ASP A 142 24.79 -6.70 16.70
N VAL A 143 24.22 -7.89 16.53
CA VAL A 143 22.77 -8.09 16.42
C VAL A 143 22.29 -9.09 17.47
N ARG A 144 21.11 -8.81 18.03
CA ARG A 144 20.38 -9.74 18.90
C ARG A 144 19.18 -10.32 18.16
N VAL A 145 18.99 -11.63 18.28
CA VAL A 145 17.85 -12.33 17.68
C VAL A 145 16.60 -12.16 18.54
N LEU A 146 15.54 -11.60 17.98
CA LEU A 146 14.24 -11.44 18.65
C LEU A 146 13.31 -12.65 18.42
N LYS A 147 13.38 -13.24 17.22
CA LYS A 147 12.57 -14.38 16.78
C LYS A 147 13.47 -15.45 16.17
N ASN A 148 13.18 -16.73 16.46
CA ASN A 148 13.90 -17.83 15.83
C ASN A 148 13.73 -17.75 14.31
N ALA A 149 14.84 -17.67 13.58
CA ALA A 149 14.85 -17.57 12.12
C ALA A 149 15.51 -18.79 11.44
N GLY A 150 15.94 -19.79 12.21
CA GLY A 150 16.54 -21.01 11.69
C GLY A 150 17.98 -20.80 11.21
N GLU A 151 18.40 -21.59 10.23
CA GLU A 151 19.73 -21.51 9.62
C GLU A 151 19.72 -20.47 8.48
N ILE A 152 20.60 -19.47 8.57
CA ILE A 152 20.82 -18.50 7.51
C ILE A 152 22.19 -18.72 6.85
N GLN A 153 22.28 -18.45 5.56
CA GLN A 153 23.56 -18.44 4.85
C GLN A 153 24.14 -17.03 4.88
N THR A 154 25.32 -16.89 5.48
CA THR A 154 26.18 -15.70 5.37
C THR A 154 27.32 -16.01 4.42
N GLU A 155 28.03 -14.98 3.95
CA GLU A 155 29.18 -15.17 3.05
C GLU A 155 30.30 -16.04 3.67
N TYR A 156 30.40 -16.06 5.00
CA TYR A 156 31.43 -16.79 5.76
C TYR A 156 30.97 -18.15 6.30
N GLY A 157 29.72 -18.54 6.09
CA GLY A 157 29.19 -19.82 6.54
C GLY A 157 27.72 -19.77 6.97
N THR A 158 27.23 -20.89 7.50
CA THR A 158 25.86 -20.96 8.01
C THR A 158 25.79 -20.62 9.49
N ILE A 159 24.80 -19.81 9.87
CA ILE A 159 24.59 -19.38 11.26
C ILE A 159 23.17 -19.75 11.67
N ASN A 160 23.04 -20.38 12.85
CA ASN A 160 21.75 -20.73 13.42
C ASN A 160 21.23 -19.61 14.33
N LEU A 161 20.20 -18.89 13.87
CA LEU A 161 19.57 -17.80 14.60
C LEU A 161 18.57 -18.33 15.63
N THR A 162 19.04 -18.43 16.87
CA THR A 162 18.23 -18.80 18.05
C THR A 162 17.81 -17.58 18.85
N LYS A 163 16.60 -17.55 19.40
CA LYS A 163 16.03 -16.42 20.13
C LYS A 163 16.93 -16.01 21.30
N ASN A 164 17.14 -14.70 21.47
CA ASN A 164 17.99 -14.06 22.46
C ASN A 164 19.50 -14.32 22.32
N SER A 165 19.95 -15.01 21.26
CA SER A 165 21.38 -15.09 20.94
C SER A 165 21.89 -13.77 20.33
N GLN A 166 23.20 -13.56 20.41
CA GLN A 166 23.88 -12.39 19.86
C GLN A 166 24.93 -12.85 18.87
N PHE A 167 25.06 -12.13 17.76
CA PHE A 167 26.02 -12.41 16.71
C PHE A 167 26.70 -11.12 16.25
N TYR A 168 27.97 -11.24 15.88
CA TYR A 168 28.73 -10.20 15.21
C TYR A 168 28.87 -10.57 13.74
N VAL A 169 28.17 -9.86 12.87
CA VAL A 169 27.95 -10.23 11.46
C VAL A 169 28.07 -9.01 10.56
N ARG A 170 28.36 -9.24 9.27
CA ARG A 170 28.39 -8.17 8.29
C ARG A 170 26.98 -7.60 8.11
N GLN A 171 26.86 -6.28 8.05
CA GLN A 171 25.57 -5.59 7.94
C GLN A 171 24.75 -6.05 6.71
N GLY A 172 25.39 -6.24 5.55
CA GLY A 172 24.70 -6.62 4.30
C GLY A 172 23.96 -7.96 4.37
N ASP A 173 24.47 -8.94 5.13
CA ASP A 173 23.86 -10.27 5.22
C ASP A 173 22.61 -10.28 6.10
N VAL A 174 22.50 -9.32 7.03
CA VAL A 174 21.43 -9.28 8.04
C VAL A 174 20.45 -8.13 7.85
N GLU A 175 20.70 -7.21 6.92
CA GLU A 175 19.90 -6.00 6.70
C GLU A 175 18.42 -6.31 6.47
N ARG A 176 18.14 -7.31 5.62
CA ARG A 176 16.77 -7.77 5.35
C ARG A 176 16.10 -8.41 6.59
N LEU A 177 16.86 -9.08 7.44
CA LEU A 177 16.33 -9.70 8.67
C LEU A 177 16.07 -8.67 9.77
N ILE A 178 16.84 -7.57 9.78
CA ILE A 178 16.60 -6.41 10.64
C ILE A 178 15.33 -5.68 10.19
N SER A 179 15.15 -5.43 8.89
CA SER A 179 13.96 -4.74 8.38
C SER A 179 12.67 -5.54 8.60
N GLN A 180 12.75 -6.88 8.55
CA GLN A 180 11.64 -7.79 8.89
C GLN A 180 11.39 -7.92 10.41
N GLY A 181 12.29 -7.40 11.26
CA GLY A 181 12.15 -7.43 12.72
C GLY A 181 12.51 -8.77 13.39
N TYR A 182 13.28 -9.63 12.73
CA TYR A 182 13.84 -10.84 13.35
C TYR A 182 15.06 -10.52 14.21
N LEU A 183 15.82 -9.50 13.84
CA LEU A 183 17.06 -9.08 14.48
C LEU A 183 16.96 -7.63 14.96
N GLN A 184 17.65 -7.31 16.04
CA GLN A 184 17.81 -5.95 16.55
C GLN A 184 19.30 -5.61 16.64
N LYS A 185 19.69 -4.47 16.07
CA LYS A 185 21.06 -3.95 16.23
C LYS A 185 21.29 -3.54 17.68
N LEU A 186 22.38 -4.03 18.27
CA LEU A 186 22.95 -3.52 19.52
C LEU A 186 23.94 -2.41 19.13
N SER A 187 23.81 -1.24 19.75
CA SER A 187 24.57 -0.03 19.39
C SER A 187 26.07 -0.22 19.39
#